data_AF-A0A2M7I4L6-F1
#
_entry.id   AF-A0A2M7I4L6-F1
#
_cell.length_a   1.000
_cell.length_b   1.000
_cell.length_c   1.000
_cell.angle_alpha   90.00
_cell.angle_beta   90.00
_cell.angle_gamma   90.00
#
_symmetry.space_group_name_H-M   'P 1'
#
loop_
_entity.id
_entity.type
_entity.pdbx_description
1 polymer ?
#
loop_
_entity_poly.entity_id
_entity_poly.type
_entity_poly.pdbx_seq_one_letter_code
_entity_poly.pdbx_strand_id
1 'polypeptide(L)' 'MNQKDVTCKEVSEHICESLGEELDSPRCIAIKEHLKSCQNCQNYFTSVEKTVEFYKKYNLELPKESHDRLMDLLNLSDR' A
#
# COMPACT_ATOMS: atom_id res chain seq x y z
N MET A 1 -6.99 27.11 -16.70
CA MET A 1 -7.41 25.80 -16.14
C MET A 1 -7.13 25.87 -14.65
N ASN A 2 -8.16 25.85 -13.80
CA ASN A 2 -7.98 25.97 -12.35
C ASN A 2 -7.33 24.67 -11.82
N GLN A 3 -6.03 24.71 -11.53
CA GLN A 3 -5.36 23.67 -10.76
C GLN A 3 -6.00 23.66 -9.37
N LYS A 4 -6.76 22.61 -9.06
CA LYS A 4 -7.14 22.33 -7.68
C LYS A 4 -5.91 21.76 -7.00
N ASP A 5 -5.38 22.50 -6.03
CA ASP A 5 -4.29 22.03 -5.18
C ASP A 5 -4.73 20.77 -4.43
N VAL A 6 -3.96 19.70 -4.57
CA VAL A 6 -4.20 18.43 -3.87
C VAL A 6 -4.09 18.66 -2.37
N THR A 7 -5.08 18.18 -1.64
CA THR A 7 -5.15 18.30 -0.18
C THR A 7 -4.52 17.11 0.53
N CYS A 8 -4.09 17.30 1.79
CA CYS A 8 -3.57 16.19 2.61
C CYS A 8 -4.57 15.05 2.79
N LYS A 9 -5.87 15.34 2.76
CA LYS A 9 -6.94 14.33 2.84
C LYS A 9 -6.91 13.41 1.63
N GLU A 10 -6.82 13.98 0.43
CA GLU A 10 -6.75 13.23 -0.82
C GLU A 10 -5.46 12.40 -0.92
N VAL A 11 -4.35 12.90 -0.34
CA VAL A 11 -3.10 12.14 -0.23
C VAL A 11 -3.26 10.91 0.67
N SER A 12 -3.87 11.08 1.85
CA SER A 12 -4.11 9.98 2.79
C SER A 12 -5.01 8.89 2.19
N GLU A 13 -6.12 9.31 1.57
CA GLU A 13 -7.07 8.39 0.92
C GLU A 13 -6.40 7.62 -0.22
N HIS A 14 -5.61 8.29 -1.06
CA HIS A 14 -4.93 7.63 -2.16
C HIS A 14 -3.77 6.74 -1.72
N ILE A 15 -3.00 7.09 -0.68
CA ILE A 15 -1.95 6.19 -0.14
C ILE A 15 -2.59 4.88 0.33
N CYS A 16 -3.75 4.95 0.96
CA CYS A 16 -4.52 3.77 1.36
C CYS A 16 -5.05 2.98 0.16
N GLU A 17 -5.49 3.67 -0.92
CA GLU A 17 -5.98 3.04 -2.17
C GLU A 17 -4.84 2.49 -3.06
N SER A 18 -3.65 3.11 -3.06
CA SER A 18 -2.53 2.82 -3.98
C SER A 18 -1.69 1.61 -3.57
N LEU A 19 -2.06 0.93 -2.49
CA LEU A 19 -1.50 -0.39 -2.17
C LEU A 19 -1.94 -1.47 -3.17
N GLY A 20 -2.80 -1.14 -4.16
CA GLY A 20 -3.28 -2.08 -5.17
C GLY A 20 -3.23 -1.67 -6.65
N GLU A 21 -3.14 -0.39 -7.05
CA GLU A 21 -3.39 0.00 -8.47
C GLU A 21 -2.50 1.13 -9.04
N GLU A 22 -2.56 1.26 -10.38
CA GLU A 22 -1.69 1.96 -11.32
C GLU A 22 -0.94 3.22 -10.82
N LEU A 23 0.39 3.08 -10.76
CA LEU A 23 1.35 4.05 -10.21
C LEU A 23 1.59 5.29 -11.09
N ASP A 24 1.03 5.31 -12.31
CA ASP A 24 1.26 6.35 -13.32
C ASP A 24 -0.01 7.14 -13.65
N SER A 25 -1.10 6.93 -12.90
CA SER A 25 -2.30 7.75 -13.05
C SER A 25 -2.01 9.23 -12.73
N PRO A 26 -2.70 10.20 -13.37
CA PRO A 26 -2.55 11.62 -13.06
C PRO A 26 -2.72 11.97 -11.58
N ARG A 27 -3.58 11.20 -10.87
CA ARG A 27 -3.80 11.34 -9.42
C ARG A 27 -2.57 10.92 -8.61
N CYS A 28 -1.93 9.81 -9.00
CA CYS A 28 -0.70 9.35 -8.35
C CYS A 28 0.45 10.35 -8.54
N ILE A 29 0.58 10.94 -9.72
CA ILE A 29 1.59 11.97 -10.01
C ILE A 29 1.37 13.20 -9.13
N ALA A 30 0.15 13.74 -9.07
CA ALA A 30 -0.16 14.92 -8.26
C ALA A 30 0.09 14.68 -6.75
N ILE A 31 -0.10 13.44 -6.28
CA ILE A 31 0.14 13.06 -4.90
C ILE A 31 1.63 12.87 -4.61
N LYS A 32 2.40 12.30 -5.55
CA LYS A 32 3.87 12.29 -5.50
C LYS A 32 4.44 13.71 -5.43
N GLU A 33 3.84 14.67 -6.14
CA GLU A 33 4.24 16.08 -6.08
C GLU A 33 3.92 16.71 -4.72
N HIS A 34 2.71 16.52 -4.19
CA HIS A 34 2.34 17.00 -2.85
C HIS A 34 3.24 16.40 -1.75
N LEU A 35 3.57 15.11 -1.85
CA LEU A 35 4.49 14.44 -0.93
C LEU A 35 5.88 15.08 -0.93
N LYS A 36 6.36 15.65 -2.04
CA LYS A 36 7.67 16.30 -2.06
C LYS A 36 7.70 17.62 -1.29
N SER A 37 6.57 18.30 -1.14
CA SER A 37 6.49 19.65 -0.53
C SER A 37 5.82 19.69 0.84
N CYS A 38 5.11 18.64 1.27
CA CYS A 38 4.36 18.61 2.54
C CYS A 38 4.98 17.67 3.57
N GLN A 39 5.61 18.23 4.62
CA GLN A 39 6.26 17.46 5.70
C GLN A 39 5.32 16.50 6.42
N ASN A 40 4.06 16.91 6.67
CA ASN A 40 3.09 16.07 7.36
C ASN A 40 2.76 14.81 6.54
N CYS A 41 2.59 14.97 5.23
CA CYS A 41 2.33 13.85 4.32
C CYS A 41 3.56 12.94 4.18
N GLN A 42 4.78 13.49 4.15
CA GLN A 42 6.01 12.69 4.17
C GLN A 42 6.11 11.82 5.43
N ASN A 43 5.84 12.42 6.59
CA ASN A 43 5.88 11.71 7.86
C ASN A 43 4.84 10.58 7.89
N TYR A 44 3.62 10.86 7.42
CA TYR A 44 2.56 9.85 7.33
C TYR A 44 2.92 8.72 6.37
N PHE A 45 3.37 9.05 5.15
CA PHE A 45 3.81 8.05 4.17
C PHE A 45 4.93 7.16 4.72
N THR A 46 5.94 7.76 5.35
CA THR A 46 7.05 7.03 6.00
C THR A 46 6.54 6.10 7.11
N SER A 47 5.54 6.53 7.89
CA SER A 47 4.94 5.69 8.92
C SER A 47 4.27 4.47 8.32
N VAL A 48 3.46 4.66 7.26
CA VAL A 48 2.78 3.57 6.56
C VAL A 48 3.79 2.60 5.94
N GLU A 49 4.82 3.12 5.27
CA GLU A 49 5.89 2.33 4.67
C GLU A 49 6.61 1.46 5.71
N LYS A 50 6.99 2.04 6.85
CA LYS A 50 7.61 1.30 7.96
C LYS A 50 6.69 0.25 8.55
N THR A 51 5.39 0.54 8.69
CA THR A 51 4.41 -0.45 9.14
C THR A 51 4.39 -1.64 8.19
N VAL A 52 4.30 -1.42 6.87
CA VAL A 52 4.35 -2.50 5.87
C VAL A 52 5.67 -3.28 5.95
N GLU A 53 6.80 -2.59 6.08
CA GLU A 53 8.12 -3.22 6.22
C GLU A 53 8.17 -4.12 7.45
N PHE A 54 7.67 -3.66 8.61
CA PHE A 54 7.64 -4.46 9.82
C PHE A 54 6.76 -5.71 9.69
N TYR A 55 5.58 -5.60 9.06
CA TYR A 55 4.74 -6.76 8.80
C TYR A 55 5.37 -7.76 7.82
N LYS A 56 6.10 -7.29 6.80
CA LYS A 56 6.87 -8.17 5.88
C LYS A 56 8.01 -8.91 6.59
N LYS A 57 8.67 -8.25 7.54
CA LYS A 57 9.75 -8.85 8.36
C LYS A 57 9.22 -9.73 9.48
N TYR A 58 7.95 -9.59 9.84
CA TYR A 58 7.30 -10.43 10.83
C TYR A 58 7.13 -11.83 10.23
N ASN A 59 8.16 -12.65 10.41
CA ASN A 59 8.22 -14.00 9.89
C ASN A 59 7.30 -14.91 10.72
N LEU A 60 6.01 -14.87 10.42
CA LEU A 60 5.07 -15.88 10.85
C LEU A 60 5.27 -17.09 9.94
N GLU A 61 5.96 -18.10 10.44
CA GLU A 61 5.84 -19.41 9.83
C GLU A 61 4.39 -19.87 10.00
N LEU A 62 3.63 -19.84 8.91
CA LEU A 62 2.28 -20.35 8.89
C LEU A 62 2.34 -21.85 9.19
N PRO A 63 1.46 -22.37 10.06
CA PRO A 63 1.37 -23.81 10.27
C PRO A 63 1.19 -24.52 8.93
N LYS A 64 1.93 -25.60 8.70
CA LYS A 64 1.83 -26.39 7.46
C LYS A 64 0.38 -26.78 7.15
N GLU A 65 -0.42 -27.09 8.17
CA GLU A 65 -1.84 -27.39 8.04
C GLU A 65 -2.63 -26.23 7.40
N SER A 66 -2.34 -24.98 7.76
CA SER A 66 -2.99 -23.81 7.17
C SER A 66 -2.65 -23.66 5.68
N HIS A 67 -1.39 -23.92 5.33
CA HIS A 67 -0.95 -23.93 3.93
C HIS A 67 -1.62 -25.04 3.14
N ASP A 68 -1.61 -26.28 3.66
CA ASP A 68 -2.21 -27.45 3.00
C ASP A 68 -3.72 -27.25 2.79
N ARG A 69 -4.44 -26.76 3.82
CA ARG A 69 -5.88 -26.43 3.71
C ARG A 69 -6.15 -25.37 2.65
N LEU A 70 -5.28 -24.37 2.51
CA LEU A 70 -5.42 -23.34 1.48
C LEU A 70 -5.21 -23.94 0.08
N MET A 71 -4.19 -24.78 -0.09
CA MET A 71 -3.93 -25.42 -1.38
C MET A 71 -5.07 -26.35 -1.81
N ASP A 72 -5.65 -27.10 -0.87
CA ASP A 72 -6.84 -27.91 -1.13
C ASP A 72 -8.06 -27.07 -1.53
N LEU A 73 -8.33 -25.97 -0.80
CA LEU A 73 -9.42 -25.06 -1.13
C LEU A 73 -9.28 -24.44 -2.53
N LEU A 74 -8.04 -24.15 -2.94
CA LEU A 74 -7.73 -23.58 -4.25
C LEU A 74 -7.60 -24.65 -5.35
N ASN A 75 -7.70 -25.94 -5.02
CA ASN A 75 -7.43 -27.07 -5.93
C ASN A 75 -6.03 -27.02 -6.56
N LEU A 76 -5.05 -26.58 -5.79
CA LEU A 76 -3.64 -26.46 -6.20
C LEU A 76 -2.72 -27.44 -5.44
N SER A 77 -3.28 -28.38 -4.67
CA SER A 77 -2.49 -29.42 -4.02
C SER A 77 -1.77 -30.29 -5.06
N ASP A 78 -0.45 -30.42 -4.90
CA ASP A 78 0.38 -31.35 -5.69
C ASP A 78 -0.15 -32.78 -5.46
N ARG A 79 -0.57 -33.45 -6.54
CA ARG A 79 -1.04 -34.85 -6.49
C ARG A 79 0.09 -35.84 -6.34
#